data_AF-A0A8H7GNT9-F1
#
_entry.id   AF-A0A8H7GNT9-F1
#
_cell.length_a   1.000
_cell.length_b   1.000
_cell.length_c   1.000
_cell.angle_alpha   90.00
_cell.angle_beta   90.00
_cell.angle_gamma   90.00
#
_symmetry.space_group_name_H-M   'P 1'
#
loop_
_entity.id
_entity.type
_entity.pdbx_description
1 polymer ?
#
loop_
_entity_poly.entity_id
_entity_poly.type
_entity_poly.pdbx_seq_one_letter_code
_entity_poly.pdbx_strand_id
1 'polypeptide(L)'
;MSFWPFSNPYGSSSQLQKFLDATSDMAAVTVDSLLDDKTLQQEVLDELKTISSKTLRGNSILFAQLLAPEAPNKANLVLNAGSAASETLSMTSSTTDLNLGGLLLKTAREQKLLEVLLQPHILHGLLDYIVQSVDFFHELTHTKDRPEDDGSGSETLDGFVEDSKKRTSEVDPKEPPVEKMQRCILAAAEILSADLWVISNRVIETPNLMGKLWLVLLLPNLQELSPALAYLVQILGHLMDLNCIELINFIRRQQGLVDTFLAKVDIPILMDFFLKVIQTDKPDSPTGILAVLARQQLVPKLMDILRPQSEGLANDLLDPTTLFRQTAATEFIKALVTISLNPTLAVDLDTNIGPNPLTRELALPEIIKTMLHEIMLFRVTTPSGVVPNKHGIANCVAILIELIRKNNSDYDTSGGPGLQNAQSHDTPGEISVPAMCLWLKDLDSNPPGSRDPIFLGDLLRIFSDGLPALAELMHSDQCDDNVHSRQLGLTKFKIAELVAELLHCSNMILLNSSKIAHLVNLRNEMRALQKANIRLALCEPISGDSDQTLPRTQIVSDITCGMDNISLESAKEDIEDSFKI
;
A
#
# COMPACT_ATOMS: atom_id res chain seq x y z
N MET A 1 51.81 31.17 -36.28
CA MET A 1 51.28 30.31 -35.20
C MET A 1 50.51 31.21 -34.24
N SER A 2 49.28 31.59 -34.60
CA SER A 2 48.38 32.39 -33.77
C SER A 2 47.27 31.46 -33.28
N PHE A 3 47.43 30.97 -32.06
CA PHE A 3 46.42 30.19 -31.35
C PHE A 3 45.32 31.14 -30.86
N TRP A 4 44.13 31.02 -31.43
CA TRP A 4 42.90 31.59 -30.86
C TRP A 4 42.45 30.71 -29.68
N PRO A 5 42.15 31.27 -28.50
CA PRO A 5 41.51 30.49 -27.45
C PRO A 5 40.02 30.34 -27.78
N PHE A 6 39.57 29.09 -27.89
CA PHE A 6 38.16 28.73 -27.90
C PHE A 6 37.54 29.21 -26.58
N SER A 7 36.73 30.27 -26.65
CA SER A 7 35.82 30.63 -25.59
C SER A 7 34.64 29.67 -25.64
N ASN A 8 34.47 28.93 -24.55
CA ASN A 8 33.31 28.11 -24.25
C ASN A 8 32.07 29.03 -24.18
N PRO A 9 30.96 28.77 -24.91
CA PRO A 9 29.83 29.69 -24.95
C PRO A 9 28.90 29.46 -23.76
N TYR A 10 29.33 29.84 -22.55
CA TYR A 10 28.46 29.94 -21.36
C TYR A 10 27.87 31.36 -21.19
N GLY A 11 27.71 32.10 -22.30
CA GLY A 11 27.38 33.53 -22.30
C GLY A 11 26.13 33.93 -23.09
N SER A 12 25.24 33.00 -23.45
CA SER A 12 23.91 33.35 -23.96
C SER A 12 22.91 33.25 -22.82
N SER A 13 22.25 34.36 -22.49
CA SER A 13 21.10 34.42 -21.57
C SER A 13 20.18 33.20 -21.78
N SER A 14 20.12 32.29 -20.80
CA SER A 14 19.25 31.11 -20.83
C SER A 14 17.81 31.52 -21.12
N GLN A 15 17.07 30.75 -21.92
CA GLN A 15 15.68 31.07 -22.23
C GLN A 15 14.83 31.19 -20.97
N LEU A 16 15.15 30.41 -19.94
CA LEU A 16 14.58 30.51 -18.61
C LEU A 16 14.82 31.88 -17.96
N GLN A 17 15.98 32.48 -18.16
CA GLN A 17 16.25 33.83 -17.63
C GLN A 17 15.37 34.86 -18.35
N LYS A 18 15.23 34.75 -19.68
CA LYS A 18 14.34 35.64 -20.44
C LYS A 18 12.88 35.48 -20.04
N PHE A 19 12.44 34.24 -19.80
CA PHE A 19 11.10 33.93 -19.33
C PHE A 19 10.83 34.49 -17.92
N LEU A 20 11.77 34.27 -16.99
CA LEU A 20 11.69 34.81 -15.64
C LEU A 20 11.75 36.34 -15.62
N ASP A 21 12.52 36.98 -16.51
CA ASP A 21 12.57 38.44 -16.60
C ASP A 21 11.32 39.03 -17.26
N ALA A 22 10.68 38.31 -18.18
CA ALA A 22 9.43 38.69 -18.83
C ALA A 22 8.18 38.50 -17.94
N THR A 23 8.28 37.62 -16.93
CA THR A 23 7.20 37.38 -15.96
C THR A 23 7.23 38.44 -14.86
N SER A 24 6.48 39.52 -15.12
CA SER A 24 6.16 40.58 -14.15
C SER A 24 4.83 40.34 -13.43
N ASP A 25 3.87 39.71 -14.11
CA ASP A 25 2.58 39.29 -13.55
C ASP A 25 2.51 37.76 -13.47
N MET A 26 2.58 37.23 -12.24
CA MET A 26 2.61 35.80 -11.96
C MET A 26 1.26 35.11 -12.22
N ALA A 27 0.15 35.85 -12.27
CA ALA A 27 -1.17 35.28 -12.51
C ALA A 27 -1.45 35.02 -14.01
N ALA A 28 -0.67 35.63 -14.90
CA ALA A 28 -0.79 35.46 -16.35
C ALA A 28 0.00 34.26 -16.89
N VAL A 29 0.82 33.62 -16.06
CA VAL A 29 1.66 32.48 -16.46
C VAL A 29 0.82 31.21 -16.50
N THR A 30 0.74 30.57 -17.67
CA THR A 30 0.08 29.27 -17.82
C THR A 30 1.10 28.15 -17.87
N VAL A 31 0.67 26.93 -17.56
CA VAL A 31 1.54 25.74 -17.66
C VAL A 31 2.02 25.53 -19.09
N ASP A 32 1.17 25.82 -20.08
CA ASP A 32 1.52 25.75 -21.50
C ASP A 32 2.68 26.69 -21.83
N SER A 33 2.72 27.89 -21.23
CA SER A 33 3.83 28.83 -21.43
C SER A 33 5.17 28.33 -20.88
N LEU A 34 5.14 27.36 -19.95
CA LEU A 34 6.32 26.75 -19.35
C LEU A 34 6.75 25.46 -20.08
N LEU A 35 5.77 24.67 -20.55
CA LEU A 35 6.00 23.32 -21.08
C LEU A 35 5.94 23.22 -22.62
N ASP A 36 5.41 24.21 -23.34
CA ASP A 36 5.33 24.11 -24.81
C ASP A 36 6.71 24.14 -25.46
N ASP A 37 7.61 24.99 -24.97
CA ASP A 37 8.98 25.12 -25.48
C ASP A 37 9.91 24.05 -24.86
N LYS A 38 10.47 23.20 -25.74
CA LYS A 38 11.35 22.09 -25.37
C LYS A 38 12.65 22.55 -24.70
N THR A 39 13.21 23.68 -25.15
CA THR A 39 14.45 24.21 -24.56
C THR A 39 14.19 24.86 -23.20
N LEU A 40 13.09 25.59 -23.05
CA LEU A 40 12.68 26.14 -21.77
C LEU A 40 12.39 25.05 -20.74
N GLN A 41 11.63 24.02 -21.13
CA GLN A 41 11.33 22.88 -20.25
C GLN A 41 12.60 22.21 -19.73
N GLN A 42 13.57 21.91 -20.60
CA GLN A 42 14.81 21.25 -20.18
C GLN A 42 15.62 22.13 -19.21
N GLU A 43 15.71 23.44 -19.49
CA GLU A 43 16.39 24.39 -18.59
C GLU A 43 15.69 24.49 -17.21
N VAL A 44 14.36 24.42 -17.16
CA VAL A 44 13.58 24.40 -15.91
C VAL A 44 13.90 23.15 -15.10
N LEU A 45 13.90 21.97 -15.74
CA LEU A 45 14.17 20.69 -15.07
C LEU A 45 15.62 20.61 -14.56
N ASP A 46 16.59 21.07 -15.34
CA ASP A 46 18.01 21.05 -14.95
C ASP A 46 18.29 22.00 -13.77
N GLU A 47 17.67 23.19 -13.75
CA GLU A 47 17.76 24.10 -12.61
C GLU A 47 17.04 23.53 -11.38
N LEU A 48 15.87 22.90 -11.55
CA LEU A 48 15.14 22.26 -10.44
C LEU A 48 15.95 21.12 -9.80
N LYS A 49 16.58 20.27 -10.62
CA LYS A 49 17.51 19.22 -10.15
C LYS A 49 18.71 19.81 -9.43
N THR A 50 19.23 20.94 -9.92
CA THR A 50 20.30 21.69 -9.25
C THR A 50 19.85 22.20 -7.87
N ILE A 51 18.64 22.76 -7.75
CA ILE A 51 18.07 23.25 -6.49
C ILE A 51 17.81 22.10 -5.51
N SER A 52 17.24 20.98 -5.96
CA SER A 52 17.05 19.77 -5.16
C SER A 52 18.38 19.29 -4.57
N SER A 53 19.41 19.14 -5.43
CA SER A 53 20.73 18.66 -5.00
C SER A 53 21.42 19.57 -3.99
N LYS A 54 21.16 20.88 -4.02
CA LYS A 54 21.67 21.86 -3.05
C LYS A 54 20.95 21.76 -1.71
N THR A 55 19.64 21.55 -1.75
CA THR A 55 18.79 21.40 -0.54
C THR A 55 19.19 20.15 0.25
N LEU A 56 19.45 19.04 -0.45
CA LEU A 56 19.93 17.78 0.13
C LEU A 56 21.30 17.88 0.82
N ARG A 57 22.17 18.83 0.43
CA ARG A 57 23.52 19.02 1.03
C ARG A 57 23.54 19.89 2.29
N GLY A 58 22.40 20.22 2.89
CA GLY A 58 22.32 20.88 4.20
C GLY A 58 22.21 22.42 4.18
N ASN A 59 22.06 23.06 3.01
CA ASN A 59 21.81 24.51 2.90
C ASN A 59 20.34 24.92 3.13
N SER A 60 19.55 24.07 3.80
CA SER A 60 18.10 24.21 4.05
C SER A 60 17.71 25.51 4.77
N ILE A 61 18.59 26.01 5.65
CA ILE A 61 18.29 27.13 6.56
C ILE A 61 18.03 28.44 5.79
N LEU A 62 18.69 28.67 4.66
CA LEU A 62 18.48 29.89 3.87
C LEU A 62 17.13 29.91 3.15
N PHE A 63 16.65 28.76 2.68
CA PHE A 63 15.39 28.69 1.91
C PHE A 63 14.14 28.81 2.79
N ALA A 64 14.15 28.21 3.98
CA ALA A 64 13.04 28.34 4.94
C ALA A 64 12.86 29.78 5.45
N GLN A 65 13.94 30.56 5.49
CA GLN A 65 13.94 31.94 5.99
C GLN A 65 13.49 32.98 4.94
N LEU A 66 13.53 32.62 3.65
CA LEU A 66 13.21 33.51 2.52
C LEU A 66 11.76 33.41 2.03
N LEU A 67 11.03 32.35 2.39
CA LEU A 67 9.63 32.12 1.99
C LEU A 67 8.61 32.42 3.10
N ALA A 68 9.06 32.88 4.27
CA ALA A 68 8.16 33.28 5.36
C ALA A 68 7.56 34.67 5.08
N PRO A 69 6.22 34.85 5.18
CA PRO A 69 5.61 36.17 5.08
C PRO A 69 6.09 37.05 6.24
N GLU A 70 6.37 38.32 5.96
CA GLU A 70 6.85 39.30 6.94
C GLU A 70 5.88 39.40 8.14
N ALA A 71 6.21 38.73 9.25
CA ALA A 71 5.57 38.89 10.56
C ALA A 71 6.65 39.06 11.64
N PRO A 72 6.41 39.87 12.69
CA PRO A 72 7.48 40.58 13.40
C PRO A 72 8.28 39.76 14.44
N ASN A 73 8.09 38.44 14.55
CA ASN A 73 8.65 37.66 15.66
C ASN A 73 9.74 36.68 15.20
N LYS A 74 10.91 37.21 14.86
CA LYS A 74 12.12 36.48 14.42
C LYS A 74 12.88 35.69 15.51
N ALA A 75 12.36 35.55 16.73
CA ALA A 75 13.13 34.97 17.85
C ALA A 75 12.74 33.54 18.27
N ASN A 76 11.56 33.04 17.91
CA ASN A 76 11.04 31.79 18.51
C ASN A 76 11.23 30.51 17.68
N LEU A 77 11.76 30.59 16.45
CA LEU A 77 12.01 29.40 15.62
C LEU A 77 13.36 28.72 15.88
N VAL A 78 14.12 29.18 16.89
CA VAL A 78 15.47 28.66 17.22
C VAL A 78 15.41 27.53 18.25
N LEU A 79 14.28 27.32 18.94
CA LEU A 79 14.26 26.43 20.13
C LEU A 79 13.83 24.99 19.89
N ASN A 80 13.35 24.60 18.71
CA ASN A 80 12.80 23.25 18.48
C ASN A 80 13.64 22.32 17.58
N ALA A 81 14.84 22.74 17.16
CA ALA A 81 15.81 21.87 16.51
C ALA A 81 16.94 21.54 17.51
N GLY A 82 16.65 20.62 18.42
CA GLY A 82 17.65 20.12 19.36
C GLY A 82 18.70 19.26 18.66
N SER A 83 19.97 19.67 18.83
CA SER A 83 21.19 18.85 18.80
C SER A 83 21.69 18.32 17.45
N ALA A 84 22.43 19.15 16.70
CA ALA A 84 23.80 18.86 16.25
C ALA A 84 24.39 20.07 15.50
N ALA A 85 25.70 20.31 15.68
CA ALA A 85 26.52 21.35 15.05
C ALA A 85 26.37 22.80 15.59
N SER A 86 27.10 23.05 16.67
CA SER A 86 27.53 24.40 17.06
C SER A 86 28.73 24.80 16.23
N GLU A 87 28.54 25.60 15.18
CA GLU A 87 29.62 26.42 14.62
C GLU A 87 29.18 27.88 14.50
N THR A 88 29.75 28.67 15.41
CA THR A 88 29.69 30.12 15.46
C THR A 88 30.33 30.71 14.20
N LEU A 89 29.58 31.52 13.46
CA LEU A 89 30.07 32.32 12.34
C LEU A 89 31.13 33.33 12.82
N SER A 90 32.41 33.03 12.58
CA SER A 90 33.49 34.02 12.67
C SER A 90 33.54 34.85 11.39
N MET A 91 33.22 36.14 11.51
CA MET A 91 33.53 37.15 10.51
C MET A 91 35.05 37.32 10.42
N THR A 92 35.69 36.69 9.43
CA THR A 92 37.05 37.05 9.01
C THR A 92 37.01 37.60 7.61
N SER A 93 37.30 38.89 7.50
CA SER A 93 37.58 39.60 6.26
C SER A 93 38.84 39.04 5.60
N SER A 94 38.70 38.41 4.44
CA SER A 94 39.81 38.31 3.49
C SER A 94 39.30 38.37 2.05
N THR A 95 39.90 39.29 1.33
CA THR A 95 39.64 39.69 -0.05
C THR A 95 39.78 38.52 -1.01
N THR A 96 38.67 38.09 -1.60
CA THR A 96 38.62 37.45 -2.92
C THR A 96 37.40 37.99 -3.67
N ASP A 97 37.63 38.99 -4.52
CA ASP A 97 36.63 39.52 -5.48
C ASP A 97 36.41 38.51 -6.61
N LEU A 98 35.79 37.38 -6.30
CA LEU A 98 35.33 36.40 -7.29
C LEU A 98 33.87 36.02 -7.01
N ASN A 99 33.00 36.55 -7.86
CA ASN A 99 31.67 36.01 -8.21
C ASN A 99 30.53 36.04 -7.17
N LEU A 100 30.54 37.01 -6.24
CA LEU A 100 29.40 37.22 -5.32
C LEU A 100 28.12 37.66 -6.07
N GLY A 101 28.25 38.45 -7.14
CA GLY A 101 27.12 38.90 -7.97
C GLY A 101 26.46 37.77 -8.77
N GLY A 102 27.26 36.85 -9.33
CA GLY A 102 26.74 35.68 -10.05
C GLY A 102 26.04 34.68 -9.13
N LEU A 103 26.51 34.53 -7.90
CA LEU A 103 25.86 33.68 -6.90
C LEU A 103 24.51 34.27 -6.45
N LEU A 104 24.44 35.60 -6.20
CA LEU A 104 23.19 36.27 -5.83
C LEU A 104 22.13 36.26 -6.94
N LEU A 105 22.53 36.51 -8.20
CA LEU A 105 21.65 36.40 -9.36
C LEU A 105 21.13 34.98 -9.55
N LYS A 106 21.99 33.97 -9.33
CA LYS A 106 21.59 32.57 -9.41
C LYS A 106 20.60 32.21 -8.30
N THR A 107 20.82 32.66 -7.06
CA THR A 107 19.86 32.46 -5.96
C THR A 107 18.53 33.20 -6.19
N ALA A 108 18.56 34.40 -6.77
CA ALA A 108 17.34 35.15 -7.12
C ALA A 108 16.53 34.46 -8.24
N ARG A 109 17.21 33.89 -9.23
CA ARG A 109 16.60 33.08 -10.29
C ARG A 109 15.95 31.82 -9.72
N GLU A 110 16.64 31.12 -8.82
CA GLU A 110 16.13 29.92 -8.14
C GLU A 110 14.89 30.24 -7.30
N GLN A 111 14.90 31.37 -6.58
CA GLN A 111 13.75 31.84 -5.81
C GLN A 111 12.56 32.18 -6.70
N LYS A 112 12.77 32.93 -7.78
CA LYS A 112 11.70 33.34 -8.70
C LYS A 112 11.09 32.14 -9.43
N LEU A 113 11.91 31.15 -9.80
CA LEU A 113 11.42 29.88 -10.37
C LEU A 113 10.54 29.12 -9.37
N LEU A 114 10.97 29.01 -8.12
CA LEU A 114 10.18 28.33 -7.08
C LEU A 114 8.88 29.09 -6.80
N GLU A 115 8.89 30.42 -6.77
CA GLU A 115 7.70 31.25 -6.58
C GLU A 115 6.68 31.09 -7.71
N VAL A 116 7.14 30.95 -8.96
CA VAL A 116 6.29 30.63 -10.11
C VAL A 116 5.72 29.21 -9.96
N LEU A 117 6.56 28.20 -9.71
CA LEU A 117 6.11 26.81 -9.60
C LEU A 117 5.15 26.56 -8.42
N LEU A 118 5.27 27.33 -7.34
CA LEU A 118 4.40 27.22 -6.16
C LEU A 118 3.01 27.86 -6.37
N GLN A 119 2.78 28.54 -7.49
CA GLN A 119 1.46 29.10 -7.76
C GLN A 119 0.43 27.97 -7.96
N PRO A 120 -0.76 28.08 -7.34
CA PRO A 120 -1.75 27.00 -7.35
C PRO A 120 -2.30 26.70 -8.75
N HIS A 121 -2.36 27.69 -9.64
CA HIS A 121 -2.82 27.51 -11.03
C HIS A 121 -1.81 26.76 -11.89
N ILE A 122 -0.50 26.90 -11.61
CA ILE A 122 0.56 26.14 -12.29
C ILE A 122 0.54 24.69 -11.82
N LEU A 123 0.53 24.44 -10.50
CA LEU A 123 0.42 23.08 -9.98
C LEU A 123 -0.86 22.38 -10.46
N HIS A 124 -1.97 23.11 -10.55
CA HIS A 124 -3.21 22.57 -11.10
C HIS A 124 -3.07 22.21 -12.58
N GLY A 125 -2.48 23.07 -13.41
CA GLY A 125 -2.28 22.75 -14.82
C GLY A 125 -1.31 21.58 -15.05
N LEU A 126 -0.30 21.40 -14.19
CA LEU A 126 0.57 20.22 -14.23
C LEU A 126 -0.23 18.92 -13.95
N LEU A 127 -1.16 18.97 -13.00
CA LEU A 127 -2.08 17.86 -12.75
C LEU A 127 -3.07 17.65 -13.91
N ASP A 128 -3.51 18.72 -14.57
CA ASP A 128 -4.41 18.61 -15.73
C ASP A 128 -3.73 17.89 -16.89
N TYR A 129 -2.42 18.08 -17.10
CA TYR A 129 -1.66 17.30 -18.06
C TYR A 129 -1.67 15.80 -17.73
N ILE A 130 -1.55 15.43 -16.45
CA ILE A 130 -1.64 14.03 -16.02
C ILE A 130 -3.05 13.48 -16.28
N VAL A 131 -4.11 14.22 -15.94
CA VAL A 131 -5.50 13.79 -16.19
C VAL A 131 -5.77 13.61 -17.68
N GLN A 132 -5.44 14.62 -18.50
CA GLN A 132 -5.64 14.58 -19.95
C GLN A 132 -4.85 13.44 -20.61
N SER A 133 -3.68 13.10 -20.06
CA SER A 133 -2.88 12.00 -20.59
C SER A 133 -3.54 10.64 -20.46
N VAL A 134 -4.37 10.42 -19.44
CA VAL A 134 -5.07 9.14 -19.23
C VAL A 134 -6.00 8.88 -20.42
N ASP A 135 -6.82 9.87 -20.79
CA ASP A 135 -7.74 9.75 -21.91
C ASP A 135 -6.99 9.70 -23.26
N PHE A 136 -5.94 10.51 -23.42
CA PHE A 136 -5.14 10.53 -24.63
C PHE A 136 -4.50 9.18 -24.95
N PHE A 137 -3.85 8.53 -23.98
CA PHE A 137 -3.23 7.23 -24.20
C PHE A 137 -4.25 6.10 -24.36
N HIS A 138 -5.42 6.23 -23.75
CA HIS A 138 -6.53 5.29 -23.93
C HIS A 138 -7.10 5.35 -25.35
N GLU A 139 -7.26 6.53 -25.93
CA GLU A 139 -7.66 6.68 -27.35
C GLU A 139 -6.59 6.12 -28.30
N LEU A 140 -5.32 6.26 -27.95
CA LEU A 140 -4.19 5.75 -28.74
C LEU A 140 -4.11 4.21 -28.76
N THR A 141 -4.53 3.53 -27.70
CA THR A 141 -4.61 2.06 -27.66
C THR A 141 -5.82 1.55 -28.44
N HIS A 142 -6.99 2.17 -28.29
CA HIS A 142 -8.21 1.77 -29.01
C HIS A 142 -8.18 2.01 -30.52
N THR A 143 -7.37 2.95 -31.00
CA THR A 143 -7.19 3.15 -32.45
C THR A 143 -6.36 2.04 -33.11
N LYS A 144 -5.58 1.27 -32.33
CA LYS A 144 -4.81 0.12 -32.84
C LYS A 144 -5.63 -1.17 -32.94
N ASP A 145 -6.74 -1.30 -32.23
CA ASP A 145 -7.55 -2.54 -32.13
C ASP A 145 -8.73 -2.64 -33.12
N ARG A 146 -8.88 -1.70 -34.08
CA ARG A 146 -9.89 -1.85 -35.15
C ARG A 146 -9.42 -2.92 -36.16
N PRO A 147 -10.22 -3.96 -36.45
CA PRO A 147 -9.81 -4.98 -37.42
C PRO A 147 -9.73 -4.36 -38.82
N GLU A 148 -8.56 -4.48 -39.43
CA GLU A 148 -8.30 -4.10 -40.82
C GLU A 148 -9.13 -5.01 -41.75
N ASP A 149 -10.05 -4.42 -42.50
CA ASP A 149 -10.69 -5.06 -43.66
C ASP A 149 -9.77 -4.86 -44.87
N ASP A 150 -9.33 -5.99 -45.42
CA ASP A 150 -8.57 -6.23 -46.66
C ASP A 150 -7.25 -5.46 -46.93
N GLY A 151 -6.15 -6.13 -46.58
CA GLY A 151 -5.12 -6.50 -47.57
C GLY A 151 -3.82 -5.69 -47.59
N SER A 152 -2.89 -5.96 -46.67
CA SER A 152 -1.43 -6.09 -46.94
C SER A 152 -0.62 -6.08 -45.64
N GLY A 153 -0.06 -7.23 -45.25
CA GLY A 153 1.27 -7.35 -44.63
C GLY A 153 1.52 -6.75 -43.24
N SER A 154 1.29 -7.56 -42.19
CA SER A 154 2.02 -7.58 -40.90
C SER A 154 2.85 -6.34 -40.54
N GLU A 155 2.24 -5.35 -39.87
CA GLU A 155 2.95 -4.21 -39.30
C GLU A 155 3.15 -4.35 -37.78
N THR A 156 4.40 -4.58 -37.38
CA THR A 156 4.89 -4.38 -36.00
C THR A 156 5.07 -2.89 -35.70
N LEU A 157 5.18 -2.55 -34.42
CA LEU A 157 5.31 -1.22 -33.77
C LEU A 157 6.25 -0.17 -34.44
N ASP A 158 7.06 -0.57 -35.42
CA ASP A 158 7.98 0.27 -36.20
C ASP A 158 7.29 0.98 -37.41
N GLY A 159 6.10 0.53 -37.83
CA GLY A 159 5.41 1.03 -39.05
C GLY A 159 4.70 2.39 -38.91
N PHE A 160 4.21 2.75 -37.72
CA PHE A 160 3.47 4.00 -37.53
C PHE A 160 4.34 5.28 -37.61
N VAL A 161 5.67 5.14 -37.53
CA VAL A 161 6.60 6.25 -37.75
C VAL A 161 6.67 6.64 -39.24
N GLU A 162 6.27 5.75 -40.16
CA GLU A 162 6.31 6.03 -41.60
C GLU A 162 4.99 6.52 -42.19
N ASP A 163 3.81 6.09 -41.71
CA ASP A 163 2.57 6.44 -42.42
C ASP A 163 2.06 7.87 -42.14
N SER A 164 2.57 8.52 -41.09
CA SER A 164 2.39 9.96 -40.87
C SER A 164 3.22 10.84 -41.82
N LYS A 165 4.17 10.27 -42.60
CA LYS A 165 4.98 11.04 -43.56
C LYS A 165 4.29 11.33 -44.88
N LYS A 166 3.15 10.70 -45.21
CA LYS A 166 2.61 10.74 -46.58
C LYS A 166 1.44 11.67 -46.86
N ARG A 167 0.91 12.40 -45.87
CA ARG A 167 -0.15 13.40 -46.14
C ARG A 167 -0.03 14.68 -45.30
N THR A 168 1.06 15.41 -45.48
CA THR A 168 1.03 16.88 -45.37
C THR A 168 2.26 17.42 -46.11
N SER A 169 2.06 17.78 -47.37
CA SER A 169 2.96 18.69 -48.06
C SER A 169 2.83 20.07 -47.41
N GLU A 170 3.98 20.60 -46.99
CA GLU A 170 4.29 21.99 -46.71
C GLU A 170 3.84 22.59 -45.35
N VAL A 171 4.86 23.11 -44.65
CA VAL A 171 4.88 24.13 -43.58
C VAL A 171 4.90 23.63 -42.11
N ASP A 172 6.05 23.90 -41.47
CA ASP A 172 6.40 23.92 -40.03
C ASP A 172 6.85 22.60 -39.34
N PRO A 173 8.03 22.56 -38.68
CA PRO A 173 8.52 21.38 -37.96
C PRO A 173 7.92 21.34 -36.55
N LYS A 174 6.62 21.07 -36.43
CA LYS A 174 5.99 20.88 -35.12
C LYS A 174 6.18 19.43 -34.66
N GLU A 175 6.70 19.28 -33.43
CA GLU A 175 6.84 18.01 -32.70
C GLU A 175 5.52 17.22 -32.78
N PRO A 176 5.55 15.89 -33.02
CA PRO A 176 4.33 15.09 -33.11
C PRO A 176 3.57 15.14 -31.77
N PRO A 177 2.23 15.17 -31.79
CA PRO A 177 1.42 15.43 -30.60
C PRO A 177 1.62 14.40 -29.48
N VAL A 178 1.95 13.15 -29.84
CA VAL A 178 2.26 12.07 -28.89
C VAL A 178 3.57 12.34 -28.14
N GLU A 179 4.63 12.74 -28.84
CA GLU A 179 5.91 13.07 -28.22
C GLU A 179 5.79 14.33 -27.35
N LYS A 180 5.03 15.32 -27.81
CA LYS A 180 4.73 16.52 -27.00
C LYS A 180 4.01 16.14 -25.71
N MET A 181 2.95 15.33 -25.79
CA MET A 181 2.19 14.90 -24.60
C MET A 181 3.07 14.09 -23.63
N GLN A 182 3.85 13.12 -24.13
CA GLN A 182 4.80 12.36 -23.30
C GLN A 182 5.82 13.27 -22.60
N ARG A 183 6.38 14.24 -23.33
CA ARG A 183 7.33 15.21 -22.80
C ARG A 183 6.71 16.10 -21.72
N CYS A 184 5.49 16.58 -21.93
CA CYS A 184 4.78 17.43 -20.97
C CYS A 184 4.44 16.68 -19.68
N ILE A 185 3.98 15.43 -19.78
CA ILE A 185 3.67 14.61 -18.60
C ILE A 185 4.93 14.27 -17.81
N LEU A 186 6.02 13.91 -18.50
CA LEU A 186 7.30 13.64 -17.86
C LEU A 186 7.78 14.87 -17.08
N ALA A 187 7.71 16.07 -17.68
CA ALA A 187 8.04 17.30 -16.95
C ALA A 187 7.12 17.54 -15.77
N ALA A 188 5.80 17.38 -15.95
CA ALA A 188 4.85 17.55 -14.87
C ALA A 188 5.13 16.61 -13.70
N ALA A 189 5.42 15.34 -13.99
CA ALA A 189 5.79 14.35 -13.01
C ALA A 189 7.09 14.69 -12.30
N GLU A 190 8.17 15.04 -13.03
CA GLU A 190 9.45 15.42 -12.44
C GLU A 190 9.35 16.68 -11.56
N ILE A 191 8.53 17.67 -11.95
CA ILE A 191 8.33 18.89 -11.16
C ILE A 191 7.55 18.57 -9.87
N LEU A 192 6.49 17.76 -9.97
CA LEU A 192 5.67 17.39 -8.82
C LEU A 192 6.36 16.40 -7.88
N SER A 193 7.28 15.57 -8.39
CA SER A 193 8.08 14.62 -7.62
C SER A 193 9.51 15.13 -7.34
N ALA A 194 9.75 16.44 -7.41
CA ALA A 194 11.05 17.00 -7.09
C ALA A 194 11.31 16.90 -5.58
N ASP A 195 12.56 16.62 -5.17
CA ASP A 195 12.97 16.51 -3.75
C ASP A 195 13.03 17.88 -3.04
N LEU A 196 11.93 18.63 -3.12
CA LEU A 196 11.72 19.93 -2.52
C LEU A 196 10.49 19.86 -1.64
N TRP A 197 10.73 19.82 -0.32
CA TRP A 197 9.67 19.77 0.69
C TRP A 197 8.59 20.85 0.52
N VAL A 198 8.96 22.04 0.03
CA VAL A 198 8.03 23.15 -0.20
C VAL A 198 6.98 22.82 -1.27
N ILE A 199 7.36 22.13 -2.36
CA ILE A 199 6.43 21.74 -3.42
C ILE A 199 5.49 20.66 -2.88
N SER A 200 6.04 19.61 -2.26
CA SER A 200 5.27 18.51 -1.67
C SER A 200 4.26 19.00 -0.64
N ASN A 201 4.65 19.93 0.23
CA ASN A 201 3.73 20.54 1.19
C ASN A 201 2.62 21.33 0.53
N ARG A 202 2.91 22.15 -0.49
CA ARG A 202 1.85 22.90 -1.17
C ARG A 202 0.85 21.99 -1.86
N VAL A 203 1.30 20.89 -2.44
CA VAL A 203 0.42 19.88 -3.06
C VAL A 203 -0.50 19.24 -2.02
N ILE A 204 0.03 18.86 -0.85
CA ILE A 204 -0.75 18.18 0.21
C ILE A 204 -1.65 19.16 0.98
N GLU A 205 -1.17 20.36 1.33
CA GLU A 205 -1.92 21.39 2.06
C GLU A 205 -3.12 21.92 1.26
N THR A 206 -3.05 21.87 -0.07
CA THR A 206 -4.13 22.36 -0.94
C THR A 206 -5.11 21.23 -1.24
N PRO A 207 -6.28 21.16 -0.59
CA PRO A 207 -7.21 20.03 -0.71
C PRO A 207 -7.71 19.82 -2.15
N ASN A 208 -7.80 20.90 -2.94
CA ASN A 208 -8.20 20.83 -4.35
C ASN A 208 -7.16 20.13 -5.22
N LEU A 209 -5.86 20.30 -4.94
CA LEU A 209 -4.78 19.65 -5.70
C LEU A 209 -4.69 18.18 -5.32
N MET A 210 -4.66 17.88 -4.02
CA MET A 210 -4.63 16.50 -3.54
C MET A 210 -5.89 15.72 -3.97
N GLY A 211 -7.06 16.36 -3.93
CA GLY A 211 -8.30 15.78 -4.44
C GLY A 211 -8.24 15.46 -5.93
N LYS A 212 -7.68 16.34 -6.76
CA LYS A 212 -7.48 16.08 -8.19
C LYS A 212 -6.49 14.96 -8.45
N LEU A 213 -5.35 14.95 -7.76
CA LEU A 213 -4.38 13.86 -7.83
C LEU A 213 -5.03 12.52 -7.47
N TRP A 214 -5.86 12.50 -6.43
CA TRP A 214 -6.60 11.31 -6.02
C TRP A 214 -7.69 10.89 -7.02
N LEU A 215 -8.35 11.84 -7.69
CA LEU A 215 -9.33 11.55 -8.74
C LEU A 215 -8.71 10.80 -9.93
N VAL A 216 -7.41 10.96 -10.21
CA VAL A 216 -6.72 10.20 -11.27
C VAL A 216 -6.84 8.69 -11.04
N LEU A 217 -6.78 8.23 -9.78
CA LEU A 217 -6.97 6.81 -9.42
C LEU A 217 -8.36 6.29 -9.77
N LEU A 218 -9.37 7.16 -9.76
CA LEU A 218 -10.77 6.83 -10.02
C LEU A 218 -11.12 6.89 -11.51
N LEU A 219 -10.20 7.29 -12.38
CA LEU A 219 -10.47 7.36 -13.81
C LEU A 219 -10.66 5.95 -14.40
N PRO A 220 -11.76 5.72 -15.15
CA PRO A 220 -12.09 4.40 -15.69
C PRO A 220 -11.05 3.93 -16.72
N ASN A 221 -10.48 4.87 -17.49
CA ASN A 221 -9.56 4.63 -18.59
C ASN A 221 -8.10 4.40 -18.16
N LEU A 222 -7.81 4.43 -16.84
CA LEU A 222 -6.47 4.20 -16.34
C LEU A 222 -6.11 2.71 -16.43
N GLN A 223 -5.31 2.38 -17.46
CA GLN A 223 -4.78 1.04 -17.76
C GLN A 223 -3.36 0.85 -17.20
N GLU A 224 -2.95 -0.39 -16.97
CA GLU A 224 -1.62 -0.76 -16.44
C GLU A 224 -0.46 -0.20 -17.29
N LEU A 225 -0.61 -0.20 -18.62
CA LEU A 225 0.41 0.24 -19.57
C LEU A 225 0.49 1.76 -19.75
N SER A 226 -0.37 2.53 -19.06
CA SER A 226 -0.38 4.00 -19.22
C SER A 226 0.80 4.65 -18.49
N PRO A 227 1.62 5.48 -19.15
CA PRO A 227 2.68 6.25 -18.50
C PRO A 227 2.16 7.11 -17.34
N ALA A 228 0.92 7.59 -17.44
CA ALA A 228 0.27 8.42 -16.42
C ALA A 228 0.20 7.71 -15.06
N LEU A 229 -0.04 6.40 -15.05
CA LEU A 229 -0.10 5.59 -13.84
C LEU A 229 1.27 5.51 -13.15
N ALA A 230 2.33 5.25 -13.92
CA ALA A 230 3.69 5.17 -13.38
C ALA A 230 4.10 6.50 -12.73
N TYR A 231 3.82 7.61 -13.41
CA TYR A 231 4.08 8.95 -12.87
C TYR A 231 3.22 9.30 -11.66
N LEU A 232 1.94 8.90 -11.66
CA LEU A 232 1.07 9.09 -10.49
C LEU A 232 1.61 8.37 -9.26
N VAL A 233 1.98 7.09 -9.40
CA VAL A 233 2.56 6.32 -8.30
C VAL A 233 3.91 6.88 -7.87
N GLN A 234 4.73 7.36 -8.81
CA GLN A 234 5.98 8.07 -8.50
C GLN A 234 5.74 9.32 -7.64
N ILE A 235 4.78 10.17 -8.03
CA ILE A 235 4.42 11.38 -7.26
C ILE A 235 3.93 10.98 -5.86
N LEU A 236 2.97 10.05 -5.76
CA LEU A 236 2.44 9.60 -4.47
C LEU A 236 3.51 8.95 -3.59
N GLY A 237 4.41 8.16 -4.18
CA GLY A 237 5.54 7.55 -3.50
C GLY A 237 6.50 8.58 -2.94
N HIS A 238 6.82 9.61 -3.73
CA HIS A 238 7.68 10.72 -3.29
C HIS A 238 7.03 11.57 -2.19
N LEU A 239 5.73 11.85 -2.30
CA LEU A 239 4.97 12.52 -1.24
C LEU A 239 4.98 11.72 0.06
N MET A 240 4.91 10.39 -0.02
CA MET A 240 5.00 9.51 1.15
C MET A 240 6.40 9.55 1.79
N ASP A 241 7.47 9.66 1.01
CA ASP A 241 8.83 9.71 1.54
C ASP A 241 9.13 11.06 2.22
N LEU A 242 8.64 12.18 1.68
CA LEU A 242 8.88 13.52 2.24
C LEU A 242 7.89 13.94 3.32
N ASN A 243 6.61 13.61 3.19
CA ASN A 243 5.55 14.04 4.11
C ASN A 243 4.49 12.95 4.32
N CYS A 244 4.94 11.82 4.86
CA CYS A 244 4.10 10.65 5.17
C CYS A 244 2.88 11.00 6.04
N ILE A 245 3.05 11.83 7.08
CA ILE A 245 2.02 12.09 8.09
C ILE A 245 0.79 12.75 7.45
N GLU A 246 0.98 13.83 6.70
CA GLU A 246 -0.13 14.57 6.09
C GLU A 246 -0.79 13.75 4.96
N LEU A 247 0.00 13.01 4.17
CA LEU A 247 -0.54 12.12 3.14
C LEU A 247 -1.41 11.02 3.77
N ILE A 248 -0.94 10.36 4.83
CA ILE A 248 -1.71 9.31 5.52
C ILE A 248 -2.96 9.90 6.17
N ASN A 249 -2.89 11.10 6.75
CA ASN A 249 -4.07 11.80 7.27
C ASN A 249 -5.11 12.10 6.18
N PHE A 250 -4.68 12.45 4.97
CA PHE A 250 -5.56 12.60 3.82
C PHE A 250 -6.18 11.26 3.40
N ILE A 251 -5.37 10.21 3.24
CA ILE A 251 -5.80 8.87 2.82
C ILE A 251 -6.84 8.30 3.81
N ARG A 252 -6.61 8.45 5.12
CA ARG A 252 -7.53 7.96 6.17
C ARG A 252 -8.92 8.60 6.15
N ARG A 253 -9.06 9.79 5.56
CA ARG A 253 -10.34 10.51 5.44
C ARG A 253 -11.17 10.02 4.26
N GLN A 254 -10.58 9.27 3.32
CA GLN A 254 -11.29 8.76 2.15
C GLN A 254 -12.27 7.65 2.54
N GLN A 255 -13.56 7.84 2.22
CA GLN A 255 -14.63 6.88 2.59
C GLN A 255 -14.63 5.61 1.72
N GLY A 256 -14.12 5.69 0.49
CA GLY A 256 -14.05 4.59 -0.47
C GLY A 256 -12.64 4.09 -0.74
N LEU A 257 -11.71 4.22 0.21
CA LEU A 257 -10.29 3.85 0.04
C LEU A 257 -10.14 2.41 -0.46
N VAL A 258 -10.77 1.46 0.23
CA VAL A 258 -10.73 0.03 -0.15
C VAL A 258 -11.32 -0.18 -1.54
N ASP A 259 -12.45 0.44 -1.85
CA ASP A 259 -13.11 0.27 -3.15
C ASP A 259 -12.27 0.84 -4.29
N THR A 260 -11.58 1.96 -4.08
CA THR A 260 -10.67 2.55 -5.07
C THR A 260 -9.53 1.61 -5.44
N PHE A 261 -8.85 1.02 -4.44
CA PHE A 261 -7.73 0.11 -4.71
C PHE A 261 -8.21 -1.24 -5.23
N LEU A 262 -9.28 -1.81 -4.65
CA LEU A 262 -9.80 -3.10 -5.10
C LEU A 262 -10.38 -3.03 -6.51
N ALA A 263 -10.93 -1.90 -6.95
CA ALA A 263 -11.36 -1.72 -8.33
C ALA A 263 -10.23 -2.01 -9.33
N LYS A 264 -8.98 -1.69 -8.95
CA LYS A 264 -7.77 -1.82 -9.76
C LYS A 264 -6.76 -2.83 -9.16
N VAL A 265 -7.26 -3.89 -8.51
CA VAL A 265 -6.43 -4.93 -7.88
C VAL A 265 -5.50 -5.65 -8.87
N ASP A 266 -5.87 -5.62 -10.14
CA ASP A 266 -5.16 -6.14 -11.30
C ASP A 266 -3.91 -5.32 -11.69
N ILE A 267 -3.69 -4.15 -11.09
CA ILE A 267 -2.55 -3.26 -11.39
C ILE A 267 -1.46 -3.38 -10.30
N PRO A 268 -0.34 -4.09 -10.54
CA PRO A 268 0.65 -4.40 -9.50
C PRO A 268 1.30 -3.17 -8.87
N ILE A 269 1.72 -2.19 -9.67
CA ILE A 269 2.40 -0.98 -9.18
C ILE A 269 1.54 -0.17 -8.19
N LEU A 270 0.21 -0.20 -8.39
CA LEU A 270 -0.74 0.47 -7.50
C LEU A 270 -0.94 -0.33 -6.20
N MET A 271 -0.97 -1.66 -6.30
CA MET A 271 -1.08 -2.55 -5.14
C MET A 271 0.20 -2.53 -4.29
N ASP A 272 1.37 -2.39 -4.90
CA ASP A 272 2.65 -2.19 -4.19
C ASP A 272 2.67 -0.87 -3.43
N PHE A 273 2.18 0.21 -4.05
CA PHE A 273 1.97 1.48 -3.35
C PHE A 273 0.98 1.32 -2.19
N PHE A 274 -0.11 0.57 -2.37
CA PHE A 274 -1.07 0.32 -1.31
C PHE A 274 -0.46 -0.48 -0.16
N LEU A 275 0.38 -1.48 -0.45
CA LEU A 275 1.16 -2.20 0.57
C LEU A 275 2.11 -1.24 1.30
N LYS A 276 2.81 -0.34 0.59
CA LYS A 276 3.68 0.67 1.22
C LYS A 276 2.89 1.61 2.15
N VAL A 277 1.66 1.99 1.78
CA VAL A 277 0.74 2.73 2.66
C VAL A 277 0.36 1.91 3.90
N ILE A 278 0.07 0.62 3.75
CA ILE A 278 -0.26 -0.28 4.88
C ILE A 278 0.94 -0.45 5.82
N GLN A 279 2.14 -0.57 5.27
CA GLN A 279 3.41 -0.70 6.02
C GLN A 279 3.72 0.49 6.92
N THR A 280 3.07 1.64 6.72
CA THR A 280 3.24 2.80 7.62
C THR A 280 2.70 2.54 9.03
N ASP A 281 1.77 1.59 9.22
CA ASP A 281 1.07 1.33 10.49
C ASP A 281 1.83 0.35 11.37
N LYS A 282 3.01 0.77 11.80
CA LYS A 282 3.91 -0.01 12.67
C LYS A 282 3.33 -0.15 14.09
N PRO A 283 3.68 -1.22 14.82
CA PRO A 283 3.19 -1.44 16.19
C PRO A 283 3.58 -0.30 17.15
N ASP A 284 4.81 0.23 17.02
CA ASP A 284 5.32 1.31 17.87
C ASP A 284 4.83 2.72 17.46
N SER A 285 4.40 2.87 16.20
CA SER A 285 3.92 4.14 15.64
C SER A 285 2.67 3.92 14.78
N PRO A 286 1.53 3.56 15.40
CA PRO A 286 0.33 3.26 14.65
C PRO A 286 -0.23 4.49 13.97
N THR A 287 -0.37 4.43 12.65
CA THR A 287 -1.00 5.48 11.83
C THR A 287 -2.52 5.34 11.82
N GLY A 288 -3.03 4.15 12.16
CA GLY A 288 -4.46 3.84 12.19
C GLY A 288 -5.07 3.60 10.83
N ILE A 289 -4.26 3.38 9.79
CA ILE A 289 -4.75 2.99 8.45
C ILE A 289 -5.39 1.59 8.49
N LEU A 290 -4.85 0.64 9.24
CA LEU A 290 -5.38 -0.72 9.36
C LEU A 290 -6.81 -0.71 9.94
N ALA A 291 -7.06 0.19 10.90
CA ALA A 291 -8.40 0.37 11.46
C ALA A 291 -9.40 0.93 10.42
N VAL A 292 -8.95 1.81 9.52
CA VAL A 292 -9.77 2.32 8.42
C VAL A 292 -10.07 1.21 7.40
N LEU A 293 -9.08 0.39 7.06
CA LEU A 293 -9.23 -0.73 6.12
C LEU A 293 -10.18 -1.81 6.66
N ALA A 294 -10.05 -2.16 7.95
CA ALA A 294 -10.97 -3.08 8.61
C ALA A 294 -12.40 -2.51 8.66
N ARG A 295 -12.55 -1.21 8.95
CA ARG A 295 -13.86 -0.53 8.93
C ARG A 295 -14.49 -0.55 7.54
N GLN A 296 -13.70 -0.44 6.48
CA GLN A 296 -14.16 -0.49 5.09
C GLN A 296 -14.26 -1.92 4.52
N GLN A 297 -14.10 -2.94 5.37
CA GLN A 297 -14.32 -4.35 5.05
C GLN A 297 -13.40 -4.87 3.93
N LEU A 298 -12.10 -4.57 4.01
CA LEU A 298 -11.09 -5.04 3.05
C LEU A 298 -11.11 -6.57 2.90
N VAL A 299 -11.08 -7.32 4.01
CA VAL A 299 -11.02 -8.79 3.97
C VAL A 299 -12.28 -9.40 3.36
N PRO A 300 -13.52 -9.05 3.79
CA PRO A 300 -14.73 -9.54 3.13
C PRO A 300 -14.81 -9.20 1.64
N LYS A 301 -14.46 -7.98 1.23
CA LYS A 301 -14.47 -7.59 -0.19
C LYS A 301 -13.44 -8.36 -1.02
N LEU A 302 -12.28 -8.68 -0.45
CA LEU A 302 -11.31 -9.57 -1.09
C LEU A 302 -11.86 -11.00 -1.22
N MET A 303 -12.60 -11.51 -0.24
CA MET A 303 -13.28 -12.81 -0.35
C MET A 303 -14.35 -12.79 -1.44
N ASP A 304 -15.09 -11.69 -1.59
CA ASP A 304 -16.07 -11.51 -2.66
C ASP A 304 -15.41 -11.53 -4.05
N ILE A 305 -14.19 -11.00 -4.20
CA ILE A 305 -13.42 -11.10 -5.45
C ILE A 305 -13.04 -12.57 -5.74
N LEU A 306 -12.66 -13.33 -4.71
CA LEU A 306 -12.29 -14.75 -4.84
C LEU A 306 -13.48 -15.68 -5.06
N ARG A 307 -14.70 -15.26 -4.71
CA ARG A 307 -15.91 -16.04 -4.93
C ARG A 307 -16.10 -16.35 -6.42
N PRO A 308 -16.57 -17.56 -6.75
CA PRO A 308 -16.90 -17.92 -8.12
C PRO A 308 -18.14 -17.13 -8.58
N GLN A 309 -18.05 -16.44 -9.71
CA GLN A 309 -19.21 -15.75 -10.29
C GLN A 309 -20.14 -16.78 -10.96
N SER A 310 -21.36 -16.91 -10.45
CA SER A 310 -22.36 -17.87 -10.97
C SER A 310 -23.15 -17.33 -12.17
N GLU A 311 -23.06 -16.04 -12.48
CA GLU A 311 -23.92 -15.38 -13.47
C GLU A 311 -23.11 -15.03 -14.74
N GLY A 312 -23.18 -15.88 -15.76
CA GLY A 312 -22.55 -15.59 -17.07
C GLY A 312 -21.98 -16.78 -17.85
N LEU A 313 -22.08 -18.01 -17.35
CA LEU A 313 -21.58 -19.24 -18.00
C LEU A 313 -22.36 -19.69 -19.26
N ALA A 314 -22.82 -18.75 -20.08
CA ALA A 314 -23.39 -19.04 -21.40
C ALA A 314 -22.31 -19.36 -22.45
N ASN A 315 -21.05 -18.99 -22.20
CA ASN A 315 -19.91 -19.31 -23.06
C ASN A 315 -18.87 -20.09 -22.26
N ASP A 316 -18.37 -21.19 -22.83
CA ASP A 316 -17.52 -22.24 -22.25
C ASP A 316 -16.15 -21.80 -21.67
N LEU A 317 -15.91 -20.51 -21.47
CA LEU A 317 -14.64 -19.96 -21.01
C LEU A 317 -14.88 -19.08 -19.78
N LEU A 318 -14.33 -19.50 -18.63
CA LEU A 318 -14.10 -18.60 -17.50
C LEU A 318 -13.42 -17.35 -18.04
N ASP A 319 -14.03 -16.19 -17.84
CA ASP A 319 -13.49 -14.92 -18.31
C ASP A 319 -12.05 -14.75 -17.74
N PRO A 320 -11.02 -14.72 -18.60
CA PRO A 320 -9.63 -14.67 -18.17
C PRO A 320 -9.34 -13.44 -17.32
N THR A 321 -10.09 -12.35 -17.52
CA THR A 321 -9.91 -11.12 -16.73
C THR A 321 -10.37 -11.31 -15.28
N THR A 322 -11.47 -12.02 -15.07
CA THR A 322 -11.95 -12.40 -13.73
C THR A 322 -10.98 -13.35 -13.01
N LEU A 323 -10.42 -14.34 -13.72
CA LEU A 323 -9.41 -15.24 -13.14
C LEU A 323 -8.12 -14.50 -12.78
N PHE A 324 -7.68 -13.56 -13.63
CA PHE A 324 -6.55 -12.71 -13.34
C PHE A 324 -6.78 -11.86 -12.09
N ARG A 325 -7.96 -11.23 -12.00
CA ARG A 325 -8.38 -10.44 -10.84
C ARG A 325 -8.38 -11.26 -9.54
N GLN A 326 -8.83 -12.50 -9.59
CA GLN A 326 -8.77 -13.43 -8.46
C GLN A 326 -7.33 -13.76 -8.04
N THR A 327 -6.45 -14.04 -9.01
CA THR A 327 -5.03 -14.31 -8.74
C THR A 327 -4.33 -13.09 -8.14
N ALA A 328 -4.60 -11.89 -8.68
CA ALA A 328 -4.05 -10.64 -8.15
C ALA A 328 -4.52 -10.37 -6.71
N ALA A 329 -5.79 -10.62 -6.40
CA ALA A 329 -6.31 -10.53 -5.03
C ALA A 329 -5.64 -11.55 -4.10
N THR A 330 -5.39 -12.78 -4.57
CA THR A 330 -4.65 -13.80 -3.82
C THR A 330 -3.22 -13.37 -3.50
N GLU A 331 -2.48 -12.86 -4.49
CA GLU A 331 -1.11 -12.38 -4.26
C GLU A 331 -1.09 -11.18 -3.31
N PHE A 332 -2.07 -10.28 -3.40
CA PHE A 332 -2.21 -9.18 -2.44
C PHE A 332 -2.47 -9.66 -1.01
N ILE A 333 -3.37 -10.64 -0.81
CA ILE A 333 -3.63 -11.21 0.53
C ILE A 333 -2.37 -11.88 1.07
N LYS A 334 -1.64 -12.64 0.24
CA LYS A 334 -0.38 -13.27 0.65
C LYS A 334 0.65 -12.22 1.06
N ALA A 335 0.80 -11.14 0.28
CA ALA A 335 1.70 -10.04 0.59
C ALA A 335 1.30 -9.36 1.92
N LEU A 336 -0.01 -9.13 2.14
CA LEU A 336 -0.54 -8.60 3.38
C LEU A 336 -0.21 -9.50 4.57
N VAL A 337 -0.42 -10.82 4.46
CA VAL A 337 -0.05 -11.79 5.51
C VAL A 337 1.46 -11.79 5.74
N THR A 338 2.26 -11.71 4.68
CA THR A 338 3.73 -11.68 4.75
C THR A 338 4.26 -10.46 5.49
N ILE A 339 3.72 -9.26 5.27
CA ILE A 339 4.15 -8.08 6.03
C ILE A 339 3.61 -8.07 7.47
N SER A 340 2.64 -8.94 7.77
CA SER A 340 1.97 -9.04 9.07
C SER A 340 2.50 -10.18 9.95
N LEU A 341 3.69 -10.71 9.63
CA LEU A 341 4.35 -11.79 10.38
C LEU A 341 4.48 -11.47 11.86
N ASN A 342 4.53 -12.51 12.69
CA ASN A 342 5.08 -12.38 14.04
C ASN A 342 6.51 -11.80 13.95
N PRO A 343 6.88 -10.80 14.77
CA PRO A 343 8.18 -10.14 14.68
C PRO A 343 9.38 -11.09 14.75
N THR A 344 9.24 -12.21 15.47
CA THR A 344 10.24 -13.29 15.56
C THR A 344 10.45 -14.07 14.27
N LEU A 345 9.42 -14.13 13.43
CA LEU A 345 9.43 -14.80 12.13
C LEU A 345 9.68 -13.81 10.98
N ALA A 346 9.78 -12.51 11.29
CA ALA A 346 10.01 -11.47 10.31
C ALA A 346 11.44 -11.51 9.79
N VAL A 347 11.59 -11.65 8.47
CA VAL A 347 12.89 -11.57 7.79
C VAL A 347 13.39 -10.13 7.79
N ASP A 348 12.48 -9.18 7.51
CA ASP A 348 12.75 -7.73 7.51
C ASP A 348 11.83 -7.03 8.52
N LEU A 349 12.40 -6.53 9.61
CA LEU A 349 11.64 -5.88 10.67
C LEU A 349 11.10 -4.50 10.24
N ASP A 350 11.75 -3.86 9.25
CA ASP A 350 11.39 -2.51 8.80
C ASP A 350 10.05 -2.44 8.05
N THR A 351 9.69 -3.52 7.36
CA THR A 351 8.43 -3.66 6.61
C THR A 351 7.36 -4.41 7.39
N ASN A 352 7.73 -4.97 8.54
CA ASN A 352 6.82 -5.74 9.37
C ASN A 352 5.86 -4.83 10.16
N ILE A 353 4.57 -5.13 10.06
CA ILE A 353 3.52 -4.47 10.84
C ILE A 353 3.05 -5.35 12.00
N GLY A 354 3.51 -6.60 12.14
CA GLY A 354 3.06 -7.53 13.16
C GLY A 354 1.61 -8.01 12.96
N PRO A 355 1.13 -8.89 13.87
CA PRO A 355 -0.28 -9.30 13.92
C PRO A 355 -1.19 -8.08 13.98
N ASN A 356 -2.32 -8.11 13.28
CA ASN A 356 -3.15 -6.90 13.15
C ASN A 356 -4.63 -7.24 12.93
N PRO A 357 -5.53 -6.22 12.91
CA PRO A 357 -6.96 -6.45 12.73
C PRO A 357 -7.31 -7.23 11.45
N LEU A 358 -6.57 -7.01 10.36
CA LEU A 358 -6.88 -7.61 9.05
C LEU A 358 -6.49 -9.09 9.01
N THR A 359 -5.28 -9.44 9.48
CA THR A 359 -4.88 -10.86 9.55
C THR A 359 -5.70 -11.63 10.57
N ARG A 360 -6.12 -11.00 11.67
CA ARG A 360 -7.07 -11.59 12.61
C ARG A 360 -8.43 -11.82 11.97
N GLU A 361 -8.93 -10.86 11.18
CA GLU A 361 -10.18 -10.99 10.43
C GLU A 361 -10.11 -12.12 9.41
N LEU A 362 -8.97 -12.27 8.72
CA LEU A 362 -8.72 -13.36 7.77
C LEU A 362 -8.78 -14.76 8.42
N ALA A 363 -8.35 -14.85 9.69
CA ALA A 363 -8.40 -16.09 10.48
C ALA A 363 -9.76 -16.33 11.17
N LEU A 364 -10.76 -15.45 11.00
CA LEU A 364 -12.06 -15.64 11.63
C LEU A 364 -12.79 -16.87 11.08
N PRO A 365 -13.56 -17.59 11.92
CA PRO A 365 -14.32 -18.77 11.50
C PRO A 365 -15.20 -18.53 10.27
N GLU A 366 -15.83 -17.37 10.16
CA GLU A 366 -16.73 -17.03 9.04
C GLU A 366 -15.99 -16.87 7.71
N ILE A 367 -14.79 -16.28 7.73
CA ILE A 367 -13.94 -16.14 6.53
C ILE A 367 -13.37 -17.50 6.14
N ILE A 368 -12.94 -18.31 7.11
CA ILE A 368 -12.43 -19.66 6.84
C ILE A 368 -13.52 -20.58 6.27
N LYS A 369 -14.75 -20.53 6.81
CA LYS A 369 -15.91 -21.24 6.24
C LYS A 369 -16.22 -20.78 4.83
N THR A 370 -16.12 -19.47 4.56
CA THR A 370 -16.30 -18.91 3.21
C THR A 370 -15.27 -19.51 2.24
N MET A 371 -13.99 -19.50 2.61
CA MET A 371 -12.92 -20.11 1.79
C MET A 371 -13.18 -21.59 1.53
N LEU A 372 -13.55 -22.36 2.55
CA LEU A 372 -13.77 -23.80 2.41
C LEU A 372 -15.04 -24.13 1.63
N HIS A 373 -16.21 -23.66 2.09
CA HIS A 373 -17.50 -24.10 1.57
C HIS A 373 -17.96 -23.33 0.34
N GLU A 374 -17.71 -22.02 0.28
CA GLU A 374 -18.23 -21.17 -0.80
C GLU A 374 -17.24 -20.98 -1.96
N ILE A 375 -15.95 -21.26 -1.74
CA ILE A 375 -14.91 -21.10 -2.78
C ILE A 375 -14.29 -22.45 -3.15
N MET A 376 -13.66 -23.16 -2.21
CA MET A 376 -12.90 -24.39 -2.50
C MET A 376 -13.81 -25.57 -2.88
N LEU A 377 -14.85 -25.84 -2.09
CA LEU A 377 -15.80 -26.93 -2.31
C LEU A 377 -16.91 -26.57 -3.31
N PHE A 378 -16.95 -25.32 -3.78
CA PHE A 378 -17.91 -24.88 -4.78
C PHE A 378 -17.70 -25.62 -6.09
N ARG A 379 -18.81 -26.06 -6.70
CA ARG A 379 -18.80 -26.74 -7.99
C ARG A 379 -19.41 -25.82 -9.04
N VAL A 380 -18.66 -25.60 -10.12
CA VAL A 380 -19.07 -24.76 -11.24
C VAL A 380 -19.89 -25.61 -12.21
N THR A 381 -21.08 -25.13 -12.57
CA THR A 381 -21.92 -25.79 -13.57
C THR A 381 -21.57 -25.23 -14.95
N THR A 382 -20.90 -26.02 -15.79
CA THR A 382 -20.61 -25.69 -17.19
C THR A 382 -21.58 -26.43 -18.12
N PRO A 383 -21.73 -25.99 -19.39
CA PRO A 383 -22.46 -26.77 -20.41
C PRO A 383 -21.93 -28.21 -20.56
N SER A 384 -20.65 -28.40 -20.25
CA SER A 384 -19.93 -29.68 -20.25
C SER A 384 -20.06 -30.48 -18.94
N GLY A 385 -20.84 -30.03 -17.95
CA GLY A 385 -21.13 -30.75 -16.70
C GLY A 385 -20.74 -29.98 -15.44
N VAL A 386 -20.73 -30.66 -14.29
CA VAL A 386 -20.35 -30.06 -13.01
C VAL A 386 -18.85 -30.26 -12.81
N VAL A 387 -18.10 -29.16 -12.77
CA VAL A 387 -16.63 -29.14 -12.68
C VAL A 387 -16.21 -28.52 -11.34
N PRO A 388 -15.16 -29.05 -10.67
CA PRO A 388 -14.63 -28.45 -9.44
C PRO A 388 -14.00 -27.07 -9.68
N ASN A 389 -14.09 -26.16 -8.69
CA ASN A 389 -13.48 -24.83 -8.75
C ASN A 389 -11.94 -24.87 -8.56
N LYS A 390 -11.22 -25.39 -9.57
CA LYS A 390 -9.76 -25.58 -9.50
C LYS A 390 -9.00 -24.30 -9.18
N HIS A 391 -9.44 -23.18 -9.75
CA HIS A 391 -8.79 -21.88 -9.57
C HIS A 391 -8.99 -21.36 -8.14
N GLY A 392 -10.22 -21.37 -7.64
CA GLY A 392 -10.53 -21.01 -6.26
C GLY A 392 -9.79 -21.90 -5.24
N ILE A 393 -9.68 -23.21 -5.50
CA ILE A 393 -8.90 -24.11 -4.65
C ILE A 393 -7.42 -23.69 -4.60
N ALA A 394 -6.78 -23.44 -5.74
CA ALA A 394 -5.38 -23.03 -5.78
C ALA A 394 -5.15 -21.73 -5.00
N ASN A 395 -6.04 -20.75 -5.18
CA ASN A 395 -5.99 -19.44 -4.53
C ASN A 395 -6.17 -19.52 -3.02
N CYS A 396 -7.23 -20.20 -2.54
CA CYS A 396 -7.48 -20.38 -1.11
C CYS A 396 -6.37 -21.18 -0.44
N VAL A 397 -5.89 -22.27 -1.06
CA VAL A 397 -4.75 -23.04 -0.54
C VAL A 397 -3.53 -22.15 -0.34
N ALA A 398 -3.19 -21.32 -1.33
CA ALA A 398 -2.03 -20.44 -1.24
C ALA A 398 -2.15 -19.44 -0.08
N ILE A 399 -3.34 -18.87 0.14
CA ILE A 399 -3.62 -17.96 1.27
C ILE A 399 -3.50 -18.69 2.61
N LEU A 400 -4.12 -19.87 2.72
CA LEU A 400 -4.16 -20.64 3.97
C LEU A 400 -2.77 -21.13 4.39
N ILE A 401 -1.99 -21.62 3.44
CA ILE A 401 -0.59 -22.03 3.70
C ILE A 401 0.23 -20.84 4.18
N GLU A 402 0.10 -19.68 3.52
CA GLU A 402 0.81 -18.47 3.94
C GLU A 402 0.35 -18.04 5.35
N LEU A 403 -0.95 -18.06 5.64
CA LEU A 403 -1.53 -17.72 6.93
C LEU A 403 -0.97 -18.62 8.05
N ILE A 404 -0.95 -19.94 7.84
CA ILE A 404 -0.43 -20.92 8.81
C ILE A 404 1.06 -20.69 9.06
N ARG A 405 1.87 -20.62 7.99
CA ARG A 405 3.33 -20.50 8.11
C ARG A 405 3.77 -19.19 8.75
N LYS A 406 3.06 -18.10 8.48
CA LYS A 406 3.43 -16.76 8.93
C LYS A 406 2.87 -16.37 10.31
N ASN A 407 1.91 -17.13 10.82
CA ASN A 407 1.27 -16.88 12.12
C ASN A 407 1.41 -18.06 13.07
N ASN A 408 2.53 -18.78 13.00
CA ASN A 408 2.83 -19.83 13.97
C ASN A 408 3.03 -19.22 15.38
N SER A 409 2.03 -19.41 16.25
CA SER A 409 1.98 -18.87 17.60
C SER A 409 3.08 -19.39 18.51
N ASP A 410 3.63 -20.59 18.25
CA ASP A 410 4.65 -21.20 19.12
C ASP A 410 5.94 -20.36 19.14
N TYR A 411 6.18 -19.54 18.10
CA TYR A 411 7.32 -18.64 18.02
C TYR A 411 6.98 -17.19 18.39
N ASP A 412 5.75 -16.88 18.82
CA ASP A 412 5.27 -15.50 18.94
C ASP A 412 5.71 -14.79 20.24
N THR A 413 6.96 -14.32 20.29
CA THR A 413 7.49 -13.59 21.47
C THR A 413 7.06 -12.11 21.52
N SER A 414 6.09 -11.69 20.71
CA SER A 414 5.67 -10.29 20.59
C SER A 414 5.09 -9.70 21.88
N GLY A 415 4.65 -10.52 22.83
CA GLY A 415 4.11 -10.07 24.13
C GLY A 415 5.15 -9.57 25.14
N GLY A 416 6.33 -9.16 24.70
CA GLY A 416 7.31 -8.43 25.50
C GLY A 416 8.36 -9.29 26.23
N PRO A 417 9.15 -8.69 27.14
CA PRO A 417 10.31 -9.34 27.77
C PRO A 417 9.96 -10.62 28.54
N GLY A 418 8.74 -10.72 29.06
CA GLY A 418 8.25 -11.89 29.80
C GLY A 418 8.14 -13.15 28.95
N LEU A 419 7.73 -13.03 27.68
CA LEU A 419 7.64 -14.15 26.74
C LEU A 419 8.99 -14.41 26.04
N GLN A 420 9.80 -13.37 25.79
CA GLN A 420 11.13 -13.51 25.19
C GLN A 420 12.09 -14.34 26.05
N ASN A 421 11.98 -14.23 27.39
CA ASN A 421 12.82 -14.95 28.33
C ASN A 421 12.25 -16.33 28.73
N ALA A 422 11.02 -16.65 28.33
CA ALA A 422 10.31 -17.87 28.72
C ALA A 422 10.29 -18.93 27.61
N GLN A 423 11.45 -19.11 26.98
CA GLN A 423 11.67 -20.09 25.92
C GLN A 423 11.65 -21.51 26.49
N SER A 424 11.14 -22.45 25.70
CA SER A 424 11.19 -23.87 26.01
C SER A 424 12.65 -24.34 26.13
N HIS A 425 12.92 -25.27 27.04
CA HIS A 425 14.26 -25.84 27.20
C HIS A 425 14.66 -26.79 26.06
N ASP A 426 13.66 -27.36 25.37
CA ASP A 426 13.86 -28.41 24.37
C ASP A 426 14.03 -27.84 22.95
N THR A 427 13.34 -26.74 22.62
CA THR A 427 13.47 -26.04 21.34
C THR A 427 13.75 -24.54 21.54
N PRO A 428 14.93 -24.04 21.13
CA PRO A 428 15.25 -22.62 21.21
C PRO A 428 14.26 -21.77 20.41
N GLY A 429 13.68 -20.73 21.03
CA GLY A 429 12.76 -19.80 20.39
C GLY A 429 11.27 -20.16 20.45
N GLU A 430 10.92 -21.37 20.89
CA GLU A 430 9.51 -21.76 21.12
C GLU A 430 9.03 -21.34 22.51
N ILE A 431 7.77 -20.93 22.60
CA ILE A 431 7.12 -20.48 23.83
C ILE A 431 6.50 -21.66 24.55
N SER A 432 6.77 -21.75 25.84
CA SER A 432 6.13 -22.77 26.68
C SER A 432 4.67 -22.43 26.98
N VAL A 433 3.81 -23.45 27.04
CA VAL A 433 2.37 -23.31 27.40
C VAL A 433 2.18 -22.50 28.69
N PRO A 434 2.91 -22.77 29.80
CA PRO A 434 2.72 -22.01 31.05
C PRO A 434 3.06 -20.52 30.90
N ALA A 435 4.08 -20.18 30.12
CA ALA A 435 4.46 -18.80 29.87
C ALA A 435 3.38 -18.05 29.09
N MET A 436 2.85 -18.67 28.04
CA MET A 436 1.75 -18.10 27.26
C MET A 436 0.48 -17.96 28.10
N CYS A 437 0.16 -18.94 28.94
CA CYS A 437 -0.99 -18.87 29.85
C CYS A 437 -0.86 -17.70 30.84
N LEU A 438 0.31 -17.53 31.46
CA LEU A 438 0.58 -16.41 32.36
C LEU A 438 0.41 -15.06 31.65
N TRP A 439 0.98 -14.94 30.45
CA TRP A 439 0.88 -13.71 29.66
C TRP A 439 -0.57 -13.38 29.29
N LEU A 440 -1.32 -14.36 28.79
CA LEU A 440 -2.72 -14.19 28.40
C LEU A 440 -3.63 -13.84 29.60
N LYS A 441 -3.30 -14.36 30.79
CA LYS A 441 -4.05 -14.14 32.03
C LYS A 441 -3.79 -12.78 32.67
N ASP A 442 -2.59 -12.21 32.49
CA ASP A 442 -2.25 -10.88 33.00
C ASP A 442 -2.88 -9.77 32.14
N LEU A 443 -4.16 -9.49 32.40
CA LEU A 443 -4.93 -8.46 31.69
C LEU A 443 -4.50 -7.04 32.04
N ASP A 444 -3.86 -6.84 33.20
CA ASP A 444 -3.44 -5.52 33.67
C ASP A 444 -2.18 -5.06 32.93
N SER A 445 -1.18 -5.94 32.83
CA SER A 445 0.05 -5.65 32.08
C SER A 445 -0.14 -5.85 30.58
N ASN A 446 -1.00 -6.79 30.16
CA ASN A 446 -1.19 -7.18 28.75
C ASN A 446 -2.67 -7.12 28.36
N PRO A 447 -3.27 -5.92 28.27
CA PRO A 447 -4.68 -5.78 27.90
C PRO A 447 -4.95 -6.36 26.50
N PRO A 448 -6.13 -6.98 26.26
CA PRO A 448 -6.50 -7.54 24.95
C PRO A 448 -6.41 -6.52 23.82
N GLY A 449 -5.44 -6.70 22.93
CA GLY A 449 -5.16 -5.78 21.82
C GLY A 449 -5.45 -6.40 20.46
N SER A 450 -5.69 -5.56 19.44
CA SER A 450 -5.86 -6.07 18.07
C SER A 450 -4.58 -6.71 17.50
N ARG A 451 -3.44 -6.42 18.11
CA ARG A 451 -2.10 -6.93 17.78
C ARG A 451 -1.71 -8.18 18.60
N ASP A 452 -2.61 -8.74 19.41
CA ASP A 452 -2.37 -10.01 20.10
C ASP A 452 -1.95 -11.13 19.11
N PRO A 453 -1.37 -12.24 19.57
CA PRO A 453 -1.17 -13.42 18.74
C PRO A 453 -2.46 -13.89 18.03
N ILE A 454 -2.31 -14.48 16.84
CA ILE A 454 -3.42 -15.08 16.09
C ILE A 454 -3.54 -16.55 16.50
N PHE A 455 -4.74 -16.97 16.87
CA PHE A 455 -5.04 -18.35 17.23
C PHE A 455 -5.75 -19.05 16.08
N LEU A 456 -5.14 -20.12 15.57
CA LEU A 456 -5.61 -20.84 14.39
C LEU A 456 -6.45 -22.10 14.72
N GLY A 457 -6.84 -22.30 15.98
CA GLY A 457 -7.58 -23.49 16.40
C GLY A 457 -8.94 -23.65 15.71
N ASP A 458 -9.67 -22.54 15.49
CA ASP A 458 -10.94 -22.59 14.77
C ASP A 458 -10.74 -22.98 13.29
N LEU A 459 -9.67 -22.49 12.66
CA LEU A 459 -9.29 -22.87 11.30
C LEU A 459 -9.04 -24.37 11.22
N LEU A 460 -8.23 -24.91 12.14
CA LEU A 460 -7.92 -26.33 12.18
C LEU A 460 -9.19 -27.18 12.37
N ARG A 461 -10.10 -26.75 13.25
CA ARG A 461 -11.38 -27.44 13.48
C ARG A 461 -12.26 -27.46 12.23
N ILE A 462 -12.46 -26.31 11.59
CA ILE A 462 -13.28 -26.21 10.37
C ILE A 462 -12.73 -27.10 9.25
N PHE A 463 -11.40 -27.11 9.07
CA PHE A 463 -10.77 -27.96 8.06
C PHE A 463 -10.76 -29.45 8.43
N SER A 464 -10.71 -29.78 9.72
CA SER A 464 -10.85 -31.17 10.18
C SER A 464 -12.24 -31.71 9.84
N ASP A 465 -13.29 -30.92 10.09
CA ASP A 465 -14.68 -31.25 9.72
C ASP A 465 -14.88 -31.30 8.19
N GLY A 466 -14.15 -30.46 7.45
CA GLY A 466 -14.16 -30.40 5.99
C GLY A 466 -13.30 -31.44 5.26
N LEU A 467 -12.42 -32.16 5.97
CA LEU A 467 -11.47 -33.10 5.38
C LEU A 467 -12.13 -34.23 4.58
N PRO A 468 -13.25 -34.83 5.02
CA PRO A 468 -13.96 -35.84 4.21
C PRO A 468 -14.43 -35.30 2.86
N ALA A 469 -14.92 -34.05 2.81
CA ALA A 469 -15.37 -33.44 1.57
C ALA A 469 -14.20 -33.14 0.61
N LEU A 470 -13.05 -32.71 1.14
CA LEU A 470 -11.82 -32.54 0.37
C LEU A 470 -11.29 -33.89 -0.15
N ALA A 471 -11.37 -34.94 0.66
CA ALA A 471 -11.00 -36.28 0.24
C ALA A 471 -11.92 -36.78 -0.88
N GLU A 472 -13.23 -36.62 -0.76
CA GLU A 472 -14.20 -36.96 -1.81
C GLU A 472 -13.89 -36.20 -3.12
N LEU A 473 -13.58 -34.91 -3.01
CA LEU A 473 -13.15 -34.09 -4.14
C LEU A 473 -11.90 -34.66 -4.84
N MET A 474 -10.90 -35.13 -4.09
CA MET A 474 -9.70 -35.75 -4.66
C MET A 474 -9.97 -37.10 -5.36
N HIS A 475 -10.97 -37.84 -4.90
CA HIS A 475 -11.36 -39.16 -5.46
C HIS A 475 -12.34 -39.04 -6.64
N SER A 476 -12.98 -37.88 -6.84
CA SER A 476 -13.99 -37.67 -7.88
C SER A 476 -13.47 -37.76 -9.35
N ASP A 477 -12.17 -37.91 -9.54
CA ASP A 477 -11.49 -38.04 -10.84
C ASP A 477 -11.63 -39.42 -11.52
N GLN A 478 -12.31 -40.40 -10.91
CA GLN A 478 -12.24 -41.81 -11.35
C GLN A 478 -13.19 -42.24 -12.50
N CYS A 479 -13.88 -41.33 -13.20
CA CYS A 479 -14.75 -41.70 -14.33
C CYS A 479 -14.83 -40.60 -15.40
N ASP A 480 -13.93 -40.63 -16.38
CA ASP A 480 -14.18 -40.33 -17.81
C ASP A 480 -12.86 -40.05 -18.52
N ASP A 481 -12.45 -40.96 -19.42
CA ASP A 481 -11.20 -40.86 -20.20
C ASP A 481 -11.15 -39.69 -21.21
N ASN A 482 -12.19 -38.86 -21.31
CA ASN A 482 -12.37 -37.92 -22.43
C ASN A 482 -12.46 -36.42 -22.08
N VAL A 483 -12.26 -35.99 -20.82
CA VAL A 483 -12.31 -34.54 -20.50
C VAL A 483 -11.24 -34.12 -19.48
N HIS A 484 -10.07 -33.67 -19.97
CA HIS A 484 -8.99 -33.09 -19.15
C HIS A 484 -9.47 -31.97 -18.20
N SER A 485 -10.55 -31.26 -18.57
CA SER A 485 -11.13 -30.18 -17.76
C SER A 485 -11.75 -30.66 -16.44
N ARG A 486 -12.11 -31.94 -16.30
CA ARG A 486 -12.73 -32.48 -15.05
C ARG A 486 -11.72 -32.99 -14.01
N GLN A 487 -10.49 -33.33 -14.43
CA GLN A 487 -9.47 -33.92 -13.54
C GLN A 487 -8.78 -32.86 -12.68
N LEU A 488 -8.70 -33.03 -11.36
CA LEU A 488 -8.05 -32.06 -10.46
C LEU A 488 -6.55 -31.84 -10.78
N GLY A 489 -5.85 -32.79 -11.40
CA GLY A 489 -4.45 -32.61 -11.83
C GLY A 489 -3.54 -32.00 -10.74
N LEU A 490 -2.93 -30.84 -11.03
CA LEU A 490 -2.07 -30.08 -10.11
C LEU A 490 -2.81 -29.60 -8.84
N THR A 491 -4.12 -29.41 -8.90
CA THR A 491 -4.93 -29.01 -7.75
C THR A 491 -4.93 -30.07 -6.65
N LYS A 492 -4.74 -31.37 -6.97
CA LYS A 492 -4.56 -32.41 -5.94
C LYS A 492 -3.30 -32.19 -5.12
N PHE A 493 -2.22 -31.79 -5.78
CA PHE A 493 -0.97 -31.47 -5.10
C PHE A 493 -1.16 -30.29 -4.14
N LYS A 494 -1.91 -29.25 -4.56
CA LYS A 494 -2.27 -28.12 -3.70
C LYS A 494 -3.08 -28.54 -2.46
N ILE A 495 -4.08 -29.41 -2.63
CA ILE A 495 -4.84 -29.94 -1.49
C ILE A 495 -3.91 -30.75 -0.57
N ALA A 496 -3.00 -31.56 -1.11
CA ALA A 496 -2.04 -32.30 -0.30
C ALA A 496 -1.06 -31.39 0.46
N GLU A 497 -0.59 -30.30 -0.16
CA GLU A 497 0.22 -29.27 0.52
C GLU A 497 -0.56 -28.65 1.68
N LEU A 498 -1.84 -28.30 1.47
CA LEU A 498 -2.68 -27.76 2.54
C LEU A 498 -2.84 -28.77 3.69
N VAL A 499 -3.09 -30.05 3.39
CA VAL A 499 -3.21 -31.09 4.42
C VAL A 499 -1.91 -31.27 5.20
N ALA A 500 -0.75 -31.19 4.54
CA ALA A 500 0.54 -31.24 5.21
C ALA A 500 0.74 -30.07 6.18
N GLU A 501 0.38 -28.85 5.77
CA GLU A 501 0.45 -27.66 6.63
C GLU A 501 -0.59 -27.69 7.76
N LEU A 502 -1.77 -28.25 7.54
CA LEU A 502 -2.76 -28.47 8.60
C LEU A 502 -2.28 -29.50 9.63
N LEU A 503 -1.58 -30.55 9.21
CA LEU A 503 -0.95 -31.51 10.12
C LEU A 503 0.15 -30.84 10.94
N HIS A 504 0.99 -30.01 10.30
CA HIS A 504 1.97 -29.21 11.02
C HIS A 504 1.31 -28.27 12.03
N CYS A 505 0.24 -27.58 11.62
CA CYS A 505 -0.57 -26.72 12.48
C CYS A 505 -1.15 -27.49 13.68
N SER A 506 -1.63 -28.72 13.46
CA SER A 506 -2.13 -29.59 14.54
C SER A 506 -1.06 -30.02 15.53
N ASN A 507 0.22 -29.95 15.16
CA ASN A 507 1.33 -30.27 16.06
C ASN A 507 1.82 -29.05 16.87
N MET A 508 1.25 -27.85 16.63
CA MET A 508 1.63 -26.65 17.39
C MET A 508 1.18 -26.78 18.84
N ILE A 509 2.13 -26.59 19.76
CA ILE A 509 1.96 -26.88 21.18
C ILE A 509 0.88 -25.97 21.77
N LEU A 510 0.88 -24.68 21.42
CA LEU A 510 -0.07 -23.72 21.97
C LEU A 510 -1.50 -23.94 21.46
N LEU A 511 -1.67 -24.47 20.24
CA LEU A 511 -3.00 -24.76 19.67
C LEU A 511 -3.68 -25.96 20.32
N ASN A 512 -2.90 -26.93 20.79
CA ASN A 512 -3.40 -28.13 21.46
C ASN A 512 -3.79 -27.90 22.93
N SER A 513 -3.49 -26.73 23.50
CA SER A 513 -3.86 -26.41 24.88
C SER A 513 -5.29 -25.87 24.98
N SER A 514 -6.17 -26.63 25.63
CA SER A 514 -7.55 -26.22 25.94
C SER A 514 -7.62 -24.92 26.75
N LYS A 515 -6.64 -24.70 27.63
CA LYS A 515 -6.51 -23.49 28.45
C LYS A 515 -6.20 -22.26 27.61
N ILE A 516 -5.27 -22.37 26.67
CA ILE A 516 -4.93 -21.28 25.74
C ILE A 516 -6.14 -20.95 24.88
N ALA A 517 -6.83 -21.96 24.34
CA ALA A 517 -8.04 -21.76 23.56
C ALA A 517 -9.10 -20.98 24.36
N HIS A 518 -9.33 -21.35 25.62
CA HIS A 518 -10.27 -20.65 26.50
C HIS A 518 -9.85 -19.19 26.77
N LEU A 519 -8.58 -18.95 27.12
CA LEU A 519 -8.05 -17.61 27.37
C LEU A 519 -8.10 -16.72 26.13
N VAL A 520 -7.79 -17.26 24.94
CA VAL A 520 -7.89 -16.50 23.69
C VAL A 520 -9.34 -16.13 23.39
N ASN A 521 -10.28 -17.05 23.56
CA ASN A 521 -11.71 -16.77 23.36
C ASN A 521 -12.20 -15.69 24.32
N LEU A 522 -11.78 -15.76 25.58
CA LEU A 522 -12.06 -14.72 26.57
C LEU A 522 -11.55 -13.35 26.12
N ARG A 523 -10.29 -13.27 25.67
CA ARG A 523 -9.71 -12.05 25.13
C ARG A 523 -10.44 -11.55 23.88
N ASN A 524 -10.93 -12.46 23.02
CA ASN A 524 -11.74 -12.12 21.86
C ASN A 524 -13.06 -11.43 22.27
N GLU A 525 -13.75 -11.96 23.28
CA GLU A 525 -14.97 -11.38 23.84
C GLU A 525 -14.70 -10.00 24.45
N MET A 526 -13.62 -9.86 25.23
CA MET A 526 -13.22 -8.57 25.79
C MET A 526 -12.94 -7.53 24.70
N ARG A 527 -12.24 -7.90 23.62
CA ARG A 527 -12.00 -7.00 22.47
C ARG A 527 -13.31 -6.57 21.79
N ALA A 528 -14.25 -7.51 21.62
CA ALA A 528 -15.55 -7.20 21.04
C ALA A 528 -16.33 -6.20 21.91
N LEU A 529 -16.32 -6.39 23.23
CA LEU A 529 -16.93 -5.47 24.19
C LEU A 529 -16.26 -4.10 24.20
N GLN A 530 -14.92 -4.04 24.21
CA GLN A 530 -14.19 -2.77 24.13
C GLN A 530 -14.59 -1.99 22.86
N LYS A 531 -14.65 -2.67 21.72
CA LYS A 531 -15.07 -2.06 20.44
C LYS A 531 -16.52 -1.55 20.50
N ALA A 532 -17.43 -2.33 21.08
CA ALA A 532 -18.82 -1.93 21.28
C ALA A 532 -18.94 -0.72 22.22
N ASN A 533 -18.19 -0.72 23.33
CA ASN A 533 -18.17 0.35 24.32
C ASN A 533 -17.64 1.66 23.74
N ILE A 534 -16.52 1.61 23.00
CA ILE A 534 -15.97 2.78 22.32
C ILE A 534 -17.00 3.34 21.32
N ARG A 535 -17.67 2.47 20.57
CA ARG A 535 -18.72 2.89 19.63
C ARG A 535 -19.90 3.55 20.33
N LEU A 536 -20.35 3.01 21.46
CA LEU A 536 -21.43 3.60 22.27
C LEU A 536 -21.02 4.96 22.84
N ALA A 537 -19.83 5.07 23.42
CA ALA A 537 -19.31 6.32 23.97
C ALA A 537 -19.17 7.43 22.91
N LEU A 538 -18.81 7.07 21.68
CA LEU A 538 -18.76 8.01 20.56
C LEU A 538 -20.14 8.46 20.07
N CYS A 539 -21.19 7.69 20.35
CA CYS A 539 -22.58 7.99 19.96
C CYS A 539 -23.40 8.65 21.08
N GLU A 540 -22.92 8.63 22.32
CA GLU A 540 -23.62 9.19 23.47
C GLU A 540 -23.51 10.74 23.46
N PRO A 541 -24.63 11.48 23.48
CA PRO A 541 -24.57 12.94 23.60
C PRO A 541 -24.00 13.31 24.97
N ILE A 542 -23.12 14.32 25.02
CA ILE A 542 -22.52 14.86 26.25
C ILE A 542 -23.62 15.57 27.07
N SER A 543 -24.56 14.83 27.66
CA SER A 543 -25.56 15.32 28.59
C SER A 543 -25.21 14.74 29.96
N GLY A 544 -24.87 15.62 30.90
CA GLY A 544 -24.22 15.27 32.16
C GLY A 544 -25.12 14.67 33.22
N ASP A 545 -25.69 13.49 32.98
CA ASP A 545 -26.27 12.64 34.03
C ASP A 545 -25.45 11.35 34.14
N SER A 546 -24.44 11.39 35.00
CA SER A 546 -23.53 10.29 35.28
C SER A 546 -24.12 9.36 36.34
N ASP A 547 -24.85 8.31 35.92
CA ASP A 547 -25.22 7.21 36.83
C ASP A 547 -25.23 5.80 36.18
N GLN A 548 -24.70 5.64 34.96
CA GLN A 548 -24.68 4.36 34.23
C GLN A 548 -23.32 3.61 34.22
N THR A 549 -22.41 3.90 35.15
CA THR A 549 -21.11 3.19 35.23
C THR A 549 -21.20 1.83 35.92
N LEU A 550 -22.28 1.54 36.65
CA LEU A 550 -22.47 0.32 37.45
C LEU A 550 -22.69 -0.99 36.65
N PRO A 551 -23.37 -1.04 35.49
CA PRO A 551 -23.55 -2.29 34.72
C PRO A 551 -22.27 -2.79 34.04
N ARG A 552 -21.30 -1.90 33.80
CA ARG A 552 -20.12 -2.16 32.94
C ARG A 552 -19.05 -2.99 33.64
N THR A 553 -18.80 -2.71 34.93
CA THR A 553 -17.86 -3.47 35.75
C THR A 553 -18.36 -4.89 36.00
N GLN A 554 -19.68 -5.08 36.11
CA GLN A 554 -20.31 -6.39 36.26
C GLN A 554 -20.11 -7.29 35.04
N ILE A 555 -20.31 -6.79 33.82
CA ILE A 555 -20.12 -7.60 32.60
C ILE A 555 -18.66 -8.06 32.44
N VAL A 556 -17.69 -7.17 32.71
CA VAL A 556 -16.27 -7.54 32.65
C VAL A 556 -15.93 -8.54 33.76
N SER A 557 -16.42 -8.35 34.99
CA SER A 557 -16.19 -9.30 36.08
C SER A 557 -16.86 -10.66 35.84
N ASP A 558 -18.03 -10.69 35.20
CA ASP A 558 -18.75 -11.92 34.87
C ASP A 558 -17.98 -12.74 33.83
N ILE A 559 -17.36 -12.06 32.87
CA ILE A 559 -16.50 -12.66 31.84
C ILE A 559 -15.21 -13.19 32.47
N THR A 560 -14.55 -12.40 33.32
CA THR A 560 -13.26 -12.80 33.92
C THR A 560 -13.35 -13.74 35.12
N CYS A 561 -14.55 -13.98 35.67
CA CYS A 561 -14.78 -14.83 36.85
C CYS A 561 -14.24 -16.28 36.72
N GLY A 562 -14.07 -16.78 35.49
CA GLY A 562 -13.51 -18.11 35.21
C GLY A 562 -11.97 -18.18 35.20
N MET A 563 -11.27 -17.05 35.10
CA MET A 563 -9.81 -17.00 34.90
C MET A 563 -9.02 -17.49 36.11
N ASP A 564 -9.54 -17.26 37.32
CA ASP A 564 -8.87 -17.62 38.57
C ASP A 564 -8.81 -19.14 38.81
N ASN A 565 -9.73 -19.89 38.20
CA ASN A 565 -9.81 -21.35 38.31
C ASN A 565 -8.81 -22.09 37.40
N ILE A 566 -8.12 -21.39 36.50
CA ILE A 566 -7.10 -21.97 35.61
C ILE A 566 -5.79 -22.09 36.40
N SER A 567 -5.57 -23.27 37.02
CA SER A 567 -4.34 -23.59 37.77
C SER A 567 -3.17 -23.94 36.83
N LEU A 568 -1.96 -23.51 37.19
CA LEU A 568 -0.72 -23.77 36.44
C LEU A 568 -0.19 -25.21 36.61
N GLU A 569 -0.56 -25.90 37.70
CA GLU A 569 -0.06 -27.25 37.99
C GLU A 569 -0.61 -28.30 37.00
N SER A 570 -1.86 -28.15 36.54
CA SER A 570 -2.44 -29.05 35.54
C SER A 570 -1.92 -28.80 34.12
N ALA A 571 -1.16 -27.73 33.86
CA ALA A 571 -0.60 -27.46 32.53
C ALA A 571 0.55 -28.42 32.17
N LYS A 572 1.16 -29.07 33.17
CA LYS A 572 2.12 -30.16 32.95
C LYS A 572 1.43 -31.48 32.62
N GLU A 573 0.25 -31.74 33.20
CA GLU A 573 -0.54 -32.96 32.95
C GLU A 573 -1.14 -32.96 31.54
N ASP A 574 -1.61 -31.82 31.02
CA ASP A 574 -2.13 -31.70 29.66
C ASP A 574 -1.07 -32.04 28.58
N ILE A 575 0.22 -31.79 28.85
CA ILE A 575 1.32 -32.16 27.94
C ILE A 575 1.49 -33.68 27.90
N GLU A 576 1.35 -34.39 29.04
CA GLU A 576 1.46 -35.86 29.06
C GLU A 576 0.27 -36.56 28.40
N ASP A 577 -0.93 -35.99 28.44
CA ASP A 577 -2.12 -36.55 27.79
C ASP A 577 -2.24 -36.20 26.30
N SER A 578 -1.65 -35.09 25.85
CA SER A 578 -1.61 -34.71 24.41
C SER A 578 -0.69 -35.57 23.55
N PHE A 579 0.22 -36.36 24.16
CA PHE A 579 0.98 -37.41 23.48
C PHE A 579 0.26 -38.78 23.43
N LYS A 580 -0.98 -38.88 23.91
CA LYS A 580 -1.81 -40.08 23.82
C LYS A 580 -3.06 -39.85 22.96
N ILE A 581 -2.88 -39.72 21.65
CA ILE A 581 -3.89 -40.09 20.64
C ILE A 581 -3.21 -40.93 19.57
#